data_AF-A0A962QJD3-F1
#
_entry.id   AF-A0A962QJD3-F1
#
_cell.length_a   1.000
_cell.length_b   1.000
_cell.length_c   1.000
_cell.angle_alpha   90.00
_cell.angle_beta   90.00
_cell.angle_gamma   90.00
#
_symmetry.space_group_name_H-M   'P 1'
#
loop_
_entity.id
_entity.type
_entity.pdbx_description
1 polymer ?
#
loop_
_entity_poly.entity_id
_entity_poly.type
_entity_poly.pdbx_seq_one_letter_code
_entity_poly.pdbx_strand_id
1 'polypeptide(L)'
;MFFEKKLFWLGLGLLAVIGAGGITIFFMEALKPFIPNYIQGIGSFSGTFLGVVAGVVVTYAVQNIKEIRDSKQRVKNFVLELELNEEKIKDWLDQITNYRNSVNGDCLDTFHDYFKLSSFLYAAADKLYLTGELYSLLSNEQMKQIQPIYSEMSVGWEQALNNDITNKKNVFIELKNNDDMDTWHTHVKPEIINHVNFLEEKFKGHLNIIKAVKASLADSLK
;
A
#
# COMPACT_ATOMS: atom_id res chain seq x y z
N MET A 1 26.77 29.17 17.97
CA MET A 1 25.45 28.66 18.39
C MET A 1 24.85 27.58 17.46
N PHE A 2 25.62 26.96 16.55
CA PHE A 2 25.10 25.94 15.61
C PHE A 2 25.80 24.55 15.71
N PHE A 3 26.84 24.43 16.54
CA PHE A 3 27.60 23.18 16.71
C PHE A 3 27.17 22.34 17.92
N GLU A 4 26.57 22.95 18.94
CA GLU A 4 26.18 22.24 20.18
C GLU A 4 24.90 21.41 20.03
N LYS A 5 24.01 21.78 19.11
CA LYS A 5 22.78 20.99 18.87
C LYS A 5 23.05 19.67 18.14
N LYS A 6 24.12 19.54 17.34
CA LYS A 6 24.41 18.28 16.63
C LYS A 6 25.09 17.22 17.50
N LEU A 7 25.88 17.62 18.50
CA LEU A 7 26.53 16.68 19.43
C LEU A 7 25.54 16.02 20.39
N PHE A 8 24.47 16.73 20.77
CA PHE A 8 23.44 16.19 21.66
C PHE A 8 22.63 15.04 21.01
N TRP A 9 22.35 15.15 19.70
CA TRP A 9 21.66 14.08 18.96
C TRP A 9 22.55 12.89 18.61
N LEU A 10 23.86 13.08 18.47
CA LEU A 10 24.83 11.99 18.29
C LEU A 10 25.10 11.21 19.59
N GLY A 11 25.06 11.89 20.75
CA GLY A 11 25.19 11.24 22.07
C GLY A 11 24.02 10.33 22.43
N LEU A 12 22.80 10.70 22.04
CA LEU A 12 21.60 9.86 22.22
C LEU A 12 21.51 8.70 21.21
N GLY A 13 22.11 8.84 20.02
CA GLY A 13 22.18 7.78 19.02
C GLY A 13 23.12 6.63 19.39
N LEU A 14 24.20 6.88 20.13
CA LEU A 14 25.18 5.85 20.49
C LEU A 14 24.72 4.97 21.68
N LEU A 15 23.86 5.49 22.55
CA LEU A 15 23.30 4.74 23.68
C LEU A 15 22.14 3.82 23.29
N ALA A 16 21.50 4.06 22.13
CA ALA A 16 20.35 3.27 21.67
C ALA A 16 20.75 1.98 20.91
N VAL A 17 22.01 1.83 20.47
CA VAL A 17 22.42 0.71 19.58
C VAL A 17 23.14 -0.44 20.31
N ILE A 18 23.55 -0.28 21.57
CA ILE A 18 24.31 -1.33 22.31
C ILE A 18 23.52 -1.94 23.49
N GLY A 19 22.37 -1.39 23.88
CA GLY A 19 21.81 -1.65 25.22
C GLY A 19 20.73 -2.70 25.39
N ALA A 20 20.32 -3.47 24.37
CA ALA A 20 19.09 -4.28 24.45
C ALA A 20 19.23 -5.70 25.05
N GLY A 21 20.44 -6.15 25.43
CA GLY A 21 20.61 -7.53 25.94
C GLY A 21 21.50 -7.72 27.17
N GLY A 22 22.38 -6.77 27.51
CA GLY A 22 23.41 -6.99 28.53
C GLY A 22 23.25 -6.23 29.86
N ILE A 23 22.47 -5.16 29.89
CA ILE A 23 22.51 -4.20 31.02
C ILE A 23 21.59 -4.62 32.17
N THR A 24 20.48 -5.32 31.90
CA THR A 24 19.56 -5.77 32.95
C THR A 24 20.13 -6.89 33.82
N ILE A 25 20.97 -7.77 33.26
CA ILE A 25 21.53 -8.92 33.99
C ILE A 25 22.77 -8.50 34.80
N PHE A 26 23.64 -7.65 34.24
CA PHE A 26 24.87 -7.22 34.92
C PHE A 26 24.59 -6.33 36.15
N PHE A 27 23.48 -5.59 36.15
CA PHE A 27 23.15 -4.65 37.23
C PHE A 27 22.54 -5.35 38.47
N MET A 28 21.81 -6.45 38.30
CA MET A 28 21.24 -7.20 39.42
C MET A 28 22.26 -8.10 40.13
N GLU A 29 23.29 -8.57 39.42
CA GLU A 29 24.26 -9.53 39.95
C GLU A 29 25.43 -8.85 40.70
N ALA A 30 25.78 -7.62 40.32
CA ALA A 30 26.82 -6.82 40.97
C ALA A 30 26.39 -6.18 42.31
N LEU A 31 25.08 -6.15 42.62
CA LEU A 31 24.55 -5.49 43.81
C LEU A 31 24.25 -6.44 44.99
N LYS A 32 24.43 -7.76 44.82
CA LYS A 32 24.20 -8.77 45.86
C LYS A 32 25.08 -8.66 47.12
N PRO A 33 26.36 -8.23 47.08
CA PRO A 33 27.20 -8.18 48.28
C PRO A 33 27.18 -6.84 49.04
N PHE A 34 26.51 -5.80 48.52
CA PHE A 34 26.56 -4.44 49.09
C PHE A 34 25.39 -4.10 50.03
N ILE A 35 24.57 -5.08 50.41
CA ILE A 35 23.49 -4.87 51.37
C ILE A 35 23.78 -5.71 52.60
N PRO A 36 24.39 -5.10 53.63
CA PRO A 36 23.78 -5.27 54.95
C PRO A 36 23.54 -3.96 55.68
N ASN A 37 22.26 -3.83 56.05
CA ASN A 37 21.74 -3.38 57.33
C ASN A 37 21.71 -1.88 57.68
N TYR A 38 20.50 -1.34 57.45
CA TYR A 38 19.66 -0.73 58.50
C TYR A 38 19.80 0.75 58.88
N ILE A 39 20.57 1.62 58.21
CA ILE A 39 20.52 3.08 58.50
C ILE A 39 20.76 3.94 57.24
N GLN A 40 19.82 3.97 56.29
CA GLN A 40 19.73 4.99 55.20
C GLN A 40 18.37 4.97 54.47
N GLY A 41 17.32 4.49 55.16
CA GLY A 41 16.11 3.91 54.56
C GLY A 41 15.02 4.84 54.04
N ILE A 42 15.25 6.14 53.78
CA ILE A 42 14.18 7.03 53.25
C ILE A 42 14.63 7.86 52.03
N GLY A 43 15.91 8.24 51.94
CA GLY A 43 16.43 9.05 50.82
C GLY A 43 16.80 8.24 49.56
N SER A 44 17.27 7.01 49.72
CA SER A 44 17.74 6.18 48.60
C SER A 44 16.61 5.40 47.92
N PHE A 45 15.54 5.08 48.64
CA PHE A 45 14.35 4.43 48.08
C PHE A 45 13.57 5.37 47.14
N SER A 46 13.45 6.65 47.51
CA SER A 46 12.75 7.64 46.70
C SER A 46 13.49 7.94 45.39
N GLY A 47 14.82 8.05 45.41
CA GLY A 47 15.63 8.30 44.22
C GLY A 47 15.58 7.17 43.19
N THR A 48 15.67 5.90 43.62
CA THR A 48 15.59 4.75 42.70
C THR A 48 14.16 4.55 42.18
N PHE A 49 13.13 4.75 43.00
CA PHE A 49 11.74 4.72 42.52
C PHE A 49 11.43 5.85 41.53
N LEU A 50 11.89 7.08 41.79
CA LEU A 50 11.75 8.21 40.87
C LEU A 50 12.48 7.95 39.54
N GLY A 51 13.66 7.33 39.58
CA GLY A 51 14.39 6.94 38.38
C GLY A 51 13.64 5.92 37.52
N VAL A 52 13.04 4.89 38.13
CA VAL A 52 12.23 3.88 37.43
C VAL A 52 10.95 4.49 36.86
N VAL A 53 10.23 5.31 37.64
CA VAL A 53 9.01 5.98 37.20
C VAL A 53 9.31 6.96 36.06
N ALA A 54 10.37 7.77 36.16
CA ALA A 54 10.81 8.66 35.09
C ALA A 54 11.22 7.88 33.83
N GLY A 55 11.92 6.75 33.96
CA GLY A 55 12.26 5.88 32.85
C GLY A 55 11.05 5.30 32.13
N VAL A 56 10.03 4.86 32.87
CA VAL A 56 8.76 4.37 32.30
C VAL A 56 8.01 5.49 31.58
N VAL A 57 7.91 6.69 32.17
CA VAL A 57 7.24 7.84 31.56
C VAL A 57 7.94 8.28 30.26
N VAL A 58 9.27 8.37 30.27
CA VAL A 58 10.05 8.73 29.06
C VAL A 58 9.90 7.65 27.98
N THR A 59 9.98 6.37 28.35
CA THR A 59 9.79 5.27 27.39
C THR A 59 8.41 5.30 26.76
N TYR A 60 7.36 5.53 27.57
CA TYR A 60 6.00 5.67 27.10
C TYR A 60 5.82 6.89 26.19
N ALA A 61 6.42 8.04 26.53
CA ALA A 61 6.36 9.23 25.69
C ALA A 61 7.06 9.03 24.33
N VAL A 62 8.24 8.41 24.33
CA VAL A 62 8.98 8.10 23.10
C VAL A 62 8.22 7.10 22.23
N GLN A 63 7.61 6.08 22.83
CA GLN A 63 6.76 5.11 22.13
C GLN A 63 5.57 5.81 21.45
N ASN A 64 4.83 6.65 22.18
CA ASN A 64 3.70 7.40 21.60
C ASN A 64 4.13 8.30 20.43
N ILE A 65 5.24 9.04 20.56
CA ILE A 65 5.73 9.90 19.47
C ILE A 65 6.10 9.06 18.25
N LYS A 66 6.75 7.92 18.46
CA LYS A 66 7.11 7.00 17.39
C LYS A 66 5.86 6.42 16.71
N GLU A 67 4.86 5.99 17.48
CA GLU A 67 3.60 5.45 16.96
C GLU A 67 2.85 6.46 16.10
N ILE A 68 2.74 7.71 16.54
CA ILE A 68 2.12 8.79 15.76
C ILE A 68 2.87 9.02 14.45
N ARG A 69 4.21 9.07 14.49
CA ARG A 69 5.03 9.27 13.29
C ARG A 69 4.89 8.09 12.34
N ASP A 70 4.94 6.87 12.86
CA ASP A 70 4.86 5.65 12.07
C ASP A 70 3.46 5.51 11.44
N SER A 71 2.40 5.91 12.15
CA SER A 71 1.03 5.99 11.61
C SER A 71 0.93 6.99 10.45
N LYS A 72 1.41 8.22 10.64
CA LYS A 72 1.47 9.22 9.55
C LYS A 72 2.26 8.72 8.35
N GLN A 73 3.36 7.99 8.57
CA GLN A 73 4.14 7.41 7.48
C GLN A 73 3.37 6.31 6.75
N ARG A 74 2.60 5.46 7.44
CA ARG A 74 1.73 4.45 6.81
C ARG A 74 0.67 5.09 5.91
N VAL A 75 0.02 6.17 6.37
CA VAL A 75 -0.96 6.93 5.56
C VAL A 75 -0.29 7.52 4.32
N LYS A 76 0.89 8.14 4.46
CA LYS A 76 1.66 8.65 3.31
C LYS A 76 2.01 7.56 2.30
N ASN A 77 2.45 6.40 2.78
CA ASN A 77 2.75 5.27 1.90
C ASN A 77 1.50 4.78 1.17
N PHE A 78 0.34 4.78 1.83
CA PHE A 78 -0.92 4.42 1.20
C PHE A 78 -1.36 5.45 0.15
N VAL A 79 -1.19 6.75 0.40
CA VAL A 79 -1.44 7.78 -0.61
C VAL A 79 -0.54 7.59 -1.84
N LEU A 80 0.76 7.35 -1.63
CA LEU A 80 1.69 7.06 -2.71
C LEU A 80 1.29 5.79 -3.50
N GLU A 81 0.85 4.75 -2.79
CA GLU A 81 0.34 3.52 -3.41
C GLU A 81 -0.87 3.80 -4.33
N LEU A 82 -1.82 4.62 -3.86
CA LEU A 82 -2.97 5.05 -4.65
C LEU A 82 -2.56 5.88 -5.88
N GLU A 83 -1.54 6.74 -5.77
CA GLU A 83 -1.01 7.51 -6.91
C GLU A 83 -0.41 6.61 -7.98
N LEU A 84 0.43 5.65 -7.58
CA LEU A 84 1.03 4.68 -8.52
C LEU A 84 -0.03 3.80 -9.17
N ASN A 85 -1.08 3.42 -8.43
CA ASN A 85 -2.19 2.66 -8.98
C ASN A 85 -3.08 3.49 -9.91
N GLU A 86 -3.23 4.80 -9.65
CA GLU A 86 -3.92 5.71 -10.56
C GLU A 86 -3.22 5.76 -11.93
N GLU A 87 -1.89 5.83 -11.95
CA GLU A 87 -1.09 5.80 -13.18
C GLU A 87 -1.26 4.48 -13.93
N LYS A 88 -1.18 3.34 -13.25
CA LYS A 88 -1.39 2.02 -13.88
C LYS A 88 -2.77 1.87 -14.52
N ILE A 89 -3.82 2.37 -13.86
CA ILE A 89 -5.18 2.33 -14.45
C ILE A 89 -5.26 3.20 -15.70
N LYS A 90 -4.58 4.36 -15.73
CA LYS A 90 -4.52 5.19 -16.94
C LYS A 90 -3.80 4.44 -18.06
N ASP A 91 -2.67 3.81 -17.77
CA ASP A 91 -1.95 2.99 -18.76
C ASP A 91 -2.83 1.85 -19.31
N TRP A 92 -3.63 1.20 -18.46
CA TRP A 92 -4.58 0.18 -18.92
C TRP A 92 -5.73 0.76 -19.73
N LEU A 93 -6.22 1.96 -19.42
CA LEU A 93 -7.22 2.65 -20.23
C LEU A 93 -6.67 3.00 -21.63
N ASP A 94 -5.40 3.38 -21.71
CA ASP A 94 -4.73 3.62 -22.99
C ASP A 94 -4.58 2.31 -23.78
N GLN A 95 -4.22 1.20 -23.12
CA GLN A 95 -4.18 -0.13 -23.75
C GLN A 95 -5.57 -0.59 -24.23
N ILE A 96 -6.65 -0.31 -23.48
CA ILE A 96 -8.03 -0.57 -23.93
C ILE A 96 -8.37 0.26 -25.17
N THR A 97 -7.91 1.50 -25.22
CA THR A 97 -8.09 2.38 -26.38
C THR A 97 -7.35 1.83 -27.60
N ASN A 98 -6.10 1.38 -27.43
CA ASN A 98 -5.35 0.71 -28.49
C ASN A 98 -6.08 -0.55 -28.98
N TYR A 99 -6.56 -1.38 -28.05
CA TYR A 99 -7.32 -2.57 -28.37
C TYR A 99 -8.59 -2.26 -29.16
N ARG A 100 -9.37 -1.26 -28.74
CA ARG A 100 -10.54 -0.75 -29.47
C ARG A 100 -10.17 -0.34 -30.89
N ASN A 101 -9.09 0.42 -31.04
CA ASN A 101 -8.65 0.92 -32.35
C ASN A 101 -8.23 -0.23 -33.26
N SER A 102 -7.55 -1.25 -32.75
CA SER A 102 -7.21 -2.46 -33.52
C SER A 102 -8.44 -3.25 -33.97
N VAL A 103 -9.46 -3.35 -33.11
CA VAL A 103 -10.74 -4.00 -33.46
C VAL A 103 -11.51 -3.17 -34.51
N ASN A 104 -11.57 -1.85 -34.33
CA ASN A 104 -12.26 -0.96 -35.25
C ASN A 104 -11.58 -0.88 -36.62
N GLY A 105 -10.25 -0.89 -36.65
CA GLY A 105 -9.43 -0.86 -37.86
C GLY A 105 -9.22 -2.21 -38.54
N ASP A 106 -9.90 -3.27 -38.07
CA ASP A 106 -9.80 -4.63 -38.63
C ASP A 106 -8.35 -5.12 -38.74
N CYS A 107 -7.56 -4.80 -37.70
CA CYS A 107 -6.14 -5.13 -37.60
C CYS A 107 -5.82 -5.72 -36.22
N LEU A 108 -6.75 -6.52 -35.67
CA LEU A 108 -6.61 -7.11 -34.34
C LEU A 108 -5.39 -8.05 -34.23
N ASP A 109 -4.93 -8.60 -35.35
CA ASP A 109 -3.67 -9.34 -35.45
C ASP A 109 -2.44 -8.53 -35.02
N THR A 110 -2.50 -7.20 -35.12
CA THR A 110 -1.41 -6.27 -34.73
C THR A 110 -1.46 -5.79 -33.28
N PHE A 111 -2.47 -6.20 -32.50
CA PHE A 111 -2.53 -5.88 -31.08
C PHE A 111 -1.55 -6.77 -30.30
N HIS A 112 -0.65 -6.14 -29.53
CA HIS A 112 0.44 -6.82 -28.79
C HIS A 112 0.57 -6.38 -27.32
N ASP A 113 -0.30 -5.48 -26.85
CA ASP A 113 -0.23 -5.02 -25.46
C ASP A 113 -0.66 -6.14 -24.49
N TYR A 114 -0.14 -6.06 -23.26
CA TYR A 114 -0.42 -7.03 -22.20
C TYR A 114 -0.89 -6.30 -20.93
N PHE A 115 -2.07 -6.67 -20.45
CA PHE A 115 -2.68 -6.06 -19.28
C PHE A 115 -2.09 -6.64 -18.00
N LYS A 116 -1.08 -5.99 -17.43
CA LYS A 116 -0.39 -6.44 -16.20
C LYS A 116 -1.12 -6.02 -14.91
N LEU A 117 -2.35 -6.50 -14.70
CA LEU A 117 -3.19 -6.15 -13.54
C LEU A 117 -2.57 -6.54 -12.20
N SER A 118 -1.83 -7.64 -12.13
CA SER A 118 -1.19 -8.13 -10.90
C SER A 118 -0.07 -7.21 -10.38
N SER A 119 0.31 -6.20 -11.17
CA SER A 119 1.24 -5.17 -10.73
C SER A 119 0.60 -4.14 -9.79
N PHE A 120 -0.72 -4.18 -9.60
CA PHE A 120 -1.43 -3.30 -8.67
C PHE A 120 -0.90 -3.46 -7.24
N LEU A 121 -0.68 -2.34 -6.57
CA LEU A 121 -0.08 -2.32 -5.23
C LEU A 121 -1.18 -2.24 -4.17
N TYR A 122 -1.05 -3.05 -3.12
CA TYR A 122 -1.98 -3.06 -1.99
C TYR A 122 -1.25 -3.30 -0.65
N ALA A 123 0.07 -3.19 -0.62
CA ALA A 123 0.88 -3.55 0.55
C ALA A 123 0.75 -2.53 1.69
N ALA A 124 0.60 -1.24 1.37
CA ALA A 124 0.32 -0.21 2.35
C ALA A 124 -1.14 -0.30 2.83
N ALA A 125 -2.08 -0.56 1.91
CA ALA A 125 -3.48 -0.79 2.24
C ALA A 125 -3.66 -1.97 3.20
N ASP A 126 -3.02 -3.12 2.92
CA ASP A 126 -3.07 -4.32 3.75
C ASP A 126 -2.52 -4.08 5.16
N LYS A 127 -1.41 -3.35 5.27
CA LYS A 127 -0.85 -2.96 6.58
C LYS A 127 -1.83 -2.10 7.38
N LEU A 128 -2.48 -1.12 6.76
CA LEU A 128 -3.49 -0.26 7.41
C LEU A 128 -4.74 -1.06 7.77
N TYR A 129 -5.11 -2.04 6.96
CA TYR A 129 -6.24 -2.93 7.23
C TYR A 129 -5.98 -3.81 8.46
N LEU A 130 -4.81 -4.46 8.51
CA LEU A 130 -4.41 -5.34 9.61
C LEU A 130 -4.27 -4.61 10.95
N THR A 131 -3.87 -3.33 10.94
CA THR A 131 -3.82 -2.49 12.14
C THR A 131 -5.17 -1.88 12.52
N GLY A 132 -6.20 -2.05 11.68
CA GLY A 132 -7.52 -1.44 11.86
C GLY A 132 -7.56 0.07 11.55
N GLU A 133 -6.42 0.68 11.23
CA GLU A 133 -6.33 2.12 10.93
C GLU A 133 -7.13 2.49 9.67
N LEU A 134 -7.27 1.57 8.72
CA LEU A 134 -8.03 1.81 7.49
C LEU A 134 -9.51 2.15 7.78
N TYR A 135 -10.10 1.57 8.82
CA TYR A 135 -11.49 1.86 9.25
C TYR A 135 -11.65 3.24 9.88
N SER A 136 -10.57 3.81 10.41
CA SER A 136 -10.57 5.19 10.92
C SER A 136 -10.32 6.22 9.81
N LEU A 137 -9.73 5.79 8.70
CA LEU A 137 -9.31 6.68 7.60
C LEU A 137 -10.35 6.75 6.49
N LEU A 138 -11.09 5.66 6.24
CA LEU A 138 -12.05 5.55 5.16
C LEU A 138 -13.46 5.35 5.69
N SER A 139 -14.44 5.96 5.02
CA SER A 139 -15.84 5.67 5.28
C SER A 139 -16.20 4.23 4.88
N ASN A 140 -17.25 3.68 5.49
CA ASN A 140 -17.76 2.35 5.13
C ASN A 140 -18.08 2.21 3.63
N GLU A 141 -18.53 3.30 2.99
CA GLU A 141 -18.82 3.30 1.56
C GLU A 141 -17.54 3.23 0.73
N GLN A 142 -16.51 4.01 1.08
CA GLN A 142 -15.21 3.94 0.41
C GLN A 142 -14.55 2.57 0.55
N MET A 143 -14.68 1.95 1.74
CA MET A 143 -14.20 0.58 1.98
C MET A 143 -14.89 -0.44 1.06
N LYS A 144 -16.21 -0.35 0.91
CA LYS A 144 -16.98 -1.22 -0.01
C LYS A 144 -16.58 -1.02 -1.46
N GLN A 145 -16.22 0.20 -1.85
CA GLN A 145 -15.83 0.52 -3.22
C GLN A 145 -14.40 0.08 -3.56
N ILE A 146 -13.47 0.12 -2.59
CA ILE A 146 -12.06 -0.22 -2.85
C ILE A 146 -11.80 -1.73 -2.84
N GLN A 147 -12.57 -2.49 -2.05
CA GLN A 147 -12.38 -3.93 -1.89
C GLN A 147 -12.52 -4.71 -3.21
N PRO A 148 -13.54 -4.47 -4.06
CA PRO A 148 -13.64 -5.12 -5.36
C PRO A 148 -12.41 -4.87 -6.24
N ILE A 149 -11.87 -3.65 -6.23
CA ILE A 149 -10.68 -3.28 -7.00
C ILE A 149 -9.52 -4.21 -6.65
N TYR A 150 -9.24 -4.40 -5.35
CA TYR A 150 -8.18 -5.31 -4.93
C TYR A 150 -8.41 -6.77 -5.35
N SER A 151 -9.65 -7.25 -5.33
CA SER A 151 -9.95 -8.62 -5.77
C SER A 151 -9.79 -8.81 -7.29
N GLU A 152 -10.10 -7.77 -8.07
CA GLU A 152 -10.07 -7.79 -9.53
C GLU A 152 -8.68 -7.52 -10.10
N MET A 153 -7.83 -6.78 -9.38
CA MET A 153 -6.43 -6.58 -9.76
C MET A 153 -5.54 -7.75 -9.33
N SER A 154 -5.97 -8.96 -9.71
CA SER A 154 -5.33 -10.22 -9.36
C SER A 154 -4.72 -10.91 -10.57
N VAL A 155 -3.79 -11.84 -10.32
CA VAL A 155 -3.19 -12.69 -11.37
C VAL A 155 -4.26 -13.47 -12.13
N GLY A 156 -5.31 -13.93 -11.46
CA GLY A 156 -6.39 -14.67 -12.12
C GLY A 156 -7.17 -13.82 -13.12
N TRP A 157 -7.50 -12.58 -12.76
CA TRP A 157 -8.15 -11.64 -13.67
C TRP A 157 -7.23 -11.21 -14.81
N GLU A 158 -5.95 -10.97 -14.52
CA GLU A 158 -4.92 -10.70 -15.55
C GLU A 158 -4.88 -11.84 -16.59
N GLN A 159 -4.79 -13.09 -16.13
CA GLN A 159 -4.78 -14.24 -17.03
C GLN A 159 -6.08 -14.36 -17.82
N ALA A 160 -7.23 -14.21 -17.16
CA ALA A 160 -8.53 -14.30 -17.82
C ALA A 160 -8.67 -13.26 -18.93
N LEU A 161 -8.33 -12.00 -18.66
CA LEU A 161 -8.41 -10.91 -19.63
C LEU A 161 -7.47 -11.13 -20.81
N ASN A 162 -6.19 -11.41 -20.55
CA ASN A 162 -5.21 -11.58 -21.64
C ASN A 162 -5.49 -12.84 -22.48
N ASN A 163 -6.00 -13.92 -21.87
CA ASN A 163 -6.41 -15.12 -22.60
C ASN A 163 -7.65 -14.86 -23.46
N ASP A 164 -8.64 -14.14 -22.95
CA ASP A 164 -9.83 -13.73 -23.70
C ASP A 164 -9.45 -12.91 -24.95
N ILE A 165 -8.56 -11.92 -24.79
CA ILE A 165 -8.04 -11.11 -25.90
C ILE A 165 -7.29 -11.99 -26.92
N THR A 166 -6.44 -12.90 -26.44
CA THR A 166 -5.70 -13.83 -27.30
C THR A 166 -6.63 -14.73 -28.10
N ASN A 167 -7.69 -15.25 -27.47
CA ASN A 167 -8.70 -16.07 -28.14
C ASN A 167 -9.43 -15.27 -29.23
N LYS A 168 -9.87 -14.05 -28.93
CA LYS A 168 -10.52 -13.14 -29.89
C LYS A 168 -9.61 -12.80 -31.07
N LYS A 169 -8.32 -12.61 -30.83
CA LYS A 169 -7.31 -12.41 -31.87
C LYS A 169 -7.15 -13.64 -32.76
N ASN A 170 -7.13 -14.85 -32.18
CA ASN A 170 -7.05 -16.09 -32.96
C ASN A 170 -8.28 -16.28 -33.84
N VAL A 171 -9.49 -16.01 -33.31
CA VAL A 171 -10.74 -16.04 -34.09
C VAL A 171 -10.69 -15.05 -35.25
N PHE A 172 -10.22 -13.82 -35.01
CA PHE A 172 -10.04 -12.83 -36.08
C PHE A 172 -9.09 -13.31 -37.17
N ILE A 173 -7.93 -13.87 -36.81
CA ILE A 173 -6.94 -14.39 -37.76
C ILE A 173 -7.54 -15.53 -38.59
N GLU A 174 -8.28 -16.44 -37.96
CA GLU A 174 -8.95 -17.55 -38.63
C GLU A 174 -9.98 -17.06 -39.66
N LEU A 175 -10.87 -16.16 -39.26
CA LEU A 175 -11.87 -15.57 -40.16
C LEU A 175 -11.22 -14.83 -41.33
N LYS A 176 -10.17 -14.04 -41.05
CA LYS A 176 -9.39 -13.33 -42.07
C LYS A 176 -8.72 -14.28 -43.06
N ASN A 177 -8.15 -15.39 -42.59
CA ASN A 177 -7.51 -16.39 -43.44
C ASN A 177 -8.50 -17.19 -44.30
N ASN A 178 -9.75 -17.31 -43.82
CA ASN A 178 -10.84 -17.99 -44.52
C ASN A 178 -11.68 -17.07 -45.42
N ASP A 179 -11.30 -15.79 -45.53
CA ASP A 179 -12.04 -14.74 -46.26
C ASP A 179 -13.49 -14.54 -45.75
N ASP A 180 -13.73 -14.85 -44.46
CA ASP A 180 -15.04 -14.72 -43.80
C ASP A 180 -15.11 -13.46 -42.91
N MET A 181 -14.83 -12.31 -43.53
CA MET A 181 -14.88 -11.02 -42.84
C MET A 181 -16.31 -10.56 -42.56
N ASP A 182 -17.32 -11.13 -43.23
CA ASP A 182 -18.73 -10.81 -42.97
C ASP A 182 -19.16 -11.30 -41.58
N THR A 183 -18.79 -12.53 -41.20
CA THR A 183 -18.99 -13.04 -39.83
C THR A 183 -18.28 -12.18 -38.79
N TRP A 184 -17.07 -11.71 -39.10
CA TRP A 184 -16.34 -10.78 -38.22
C TRP A 184 -17.14 -9.49 -37.98
N HIS A 185 -17.61 -8.83 -39.04
CA HIS A 185 -18.30 -7.55 -38.92
C HIS A 185 -19.69 -7.66 -38.28
N THR A 186 -20.42 -8.74 -38.55
CA THR A 186 -21.82 -8.90 -38.13
C THR A 186 -21.97 -9.51 -36.74
N HIS A 187 -21.07 -10.40 -36.33
CA HIS A 187 -21.21 -11.18 -35.09
C HIS A 187 -20.10 -10.91 -34.08
N VAL A 188 -18.84 -11.02 -34.49
CA VAL A 188 -17.70 -11.03 -33.55
C VAL A 188 -17.30 -9.61 -33.12
N LYS A 189 -17.10 -8.70 -34.06
CA LYS A 189 -16.67 -7.32 -33.80
C LYS A 189 -17.63 -6.59 -32.83
N PRO A 190 -18.96 -6.64 -32.99
CA PRO A 190 -19.87 -5.99 -32.04
C PRO A 190 -19.77 -6.54 -30.62
N GLU A 191 -19.60 -7.85 -30.46
CA GLU A 191 -19.41 -8.48 -29.14
C GLU A 191 -18.12 -7.98 -28.47
N ILE A 192 -17.02 -7.93 -29.22
CA ILE A 192 -15.75 -7.42 -28.71
C ILE A 192 -15.88 -5.94 -28.32
N ILE A 193 -16.52 -5.12 -29.15
CA ILE A 193 -16.73 -3.69 -28.84
C ILE A 193 -17.57 -3.51 -27.57
N ASN A 194 -18.60 -4.33 -27.35
CA ASN A 194 -19.36 -4.30 -26.11
C ASN A 194 -18.50 -4.67 -24.90
N HIS A 195 -17.63 -5.68 -25.03
CA HIS A 195 -16.68 -6.04 -23.97
C HIS A 195 -15.68 -4.91 -23.68
N VAL A 196 -15.16 -4.26 -24.73
CA VAL A 196 -14.28 -3.09 -24.61
C VAL A 196 -14.97 -1.95 -23.85
N ASN A 197 -16.22 -1.64 -24.19
CA ASN A 197 -17.00 -0.61 -23.50
C ASN A 197 -17.18 -0.94 -22.01
N PHE A 198 -17.49 -2.20 -21.71
CA PHE A 198 -17.58 -2.67 -20.32
C PHE A 198 -16.26 -2.48 -19.56
N LEU A 199 -15.13 -2.88 -20.15
CA LEU A 199 -13.82 -2.71 -19.52
C LEU A 199 -13.49 -1.23 -19.30
N GLU A 200 -13.70 -0.39 -20.32
CA GLU A 200 -13.42 1.05 -20.22
C GLU A 200 -14.20 1.71 -19.08
N GLU A 201 -15.51 1.47 -19.01
CA GLU A 201 -16.35 2.01 -17.94
C GLU A 201 -15.94 1.46 -16.57
N LYS A 202 -15.57 0.19 -16.51
CA LYS A 202 -15.10 -0.44 -15.28
C LYS A 202 -13.79 0.18 -14.76
N PHE A 203 -12.78 0.33 -15.62
CA PHE A 203 -11.51 0.94 -15.25
C PHE A 203 -11.64 2.44 -14.93
N LYS A 204 -12.49 3.18 -15.65
CA LYS A 204 -12.85 4.57 -15.29
C LYS A 204 -13.52 4.63 -13.90
N GLY A 205 -14.41 3.70 -13.60
CA GLY A 205 -15.02 3.55 -12.27
C GLY A 205 -13.97 3.38 -11.18
N HIS A 206 -13.03 2.45 -11.38
CA HIS A 206 -11.91 2.24 -10.45
C HIS A 206 -11.04 3.48 -10.29
N LEU A 207 -10.72 4.17 -11.38
CA LEU A 207 -9.93 5.41 -11.37
C LEU A 207 -10.61 6.49 -10.51
N ASN A 208 -11.93 6.66 -10.66
CA ASN A 208 -12.71 7.63 -9.91
C ASN A 208 -12.76 7.30 -8.42
N ILE A 209 -12.92 6.02 -8.07
CA ILE A 209 -12.88 5.55 -6.68
C ILE A 209 -11.52 5.85 -6.04
N ILE A 210 -10.42 5.51 -6.72
CA ILE A 210 -9.06 5.77 -6.22
C ILE A 210 -8.84 7.27 -6.00
N LYS A 211 -9.26 8.11 -6.96
CA LYS A 211 -9.15 9.57 -6.83
C LYS A 211 -9.95 10.10 -5.64
N ALA A 212 -11.17 9.61 -5.44
CA ALA A 212 -12.03 10.03 -4.33
C ALA A 212 -11.42 9.63 -2.98
N VAL A 213 -10.93 8.40 -2.86
CA VAL A 213 -10.25 7.91 -1.65
C VAL A 213 -8.99 8.72 -1.36
N LYS A 214 -8.15 8.93 -2.38
CA LYS A 214 -6.93 9.75 -2.25
C LYS A 214 -7.24 11.16 -1.79
N ALA A 215 -8.28 11.80 -2.35
CA ALA A 215 -8.71 13.14 -1.94
C ALA A 215 -9.12 13.18 -0.47
N SER A 216 -9.89 12.20 0.02
CA SER A 216 -10.26 12.15 1.45
C SER A 216 -9.08 11.96 2.39
N LEU A 217 -8.03 11.26 1.95
CA LEU A 217 -6.82 11.03 2.75
C LEU A 217 -5.89 12.26 2.76
N ALA A 218 -5.94 13.10 1.72
CA ALA A 218 -5.16 14.34 1.70
C ALA A 218 -5.59 15.31 2.81
N ASP A 219 -6.87 15.27 3.21
CA ASP A 219 -7.37 16.08 4.32
C ASP A 219 -6.97 15.52 5.70
N SER A 220 -6.76 14.21 5.84
CA SER A 220 -6.29 13.61 7.10
C SER A 220 -4.79 13.78 7.35
N LEU A 221 -4.03 14.22 6.34
CA LEU A 221 -2.59 14.49 6.42
C LEU A 221 -2.25 15.95 6.74
N LYS A 222 -3.23 16.86 6.72
CA LYS A 222 -3.08 18.28 7.11
C LYS A 222 -3.05 18.42 8.63
#